data_AF-A0AB38EWV7-F1
#
_entry.id   AF-A0AB38EWV7-F1
#
_cell.length_a   1.000
_cell.length_b   1.000
_cell.length_c   1.000
_cell.angle_alpha   90.00
_cell.angle_beta   90.00
_cell.angle_gamma   90.00
#
_symmetry.space_group_name_H-M   'P 1'
#
loop_
_entity.id
_entity.type
_entity.pdbx_description
1 polymer ?
#
loop_
_entity_poly.entity_id
_entity_poly.type
_entity_poly.pdbx_seq_one_letter_code
_entity_poly.pdbx_strand_id
1 'polypeptide(L)'
;MKIKQALFTAGYSSFYFDDQQAIKNGAGHDGFFYTGEPVTQGFNAVRQAGECVSVQLILENGAVAVGDCTAVQYSGAAVAIHCSSQSTLFRSSTTISSHYW
;
A
#
# COMPACT_ATOMS: atom_id res chain seq x y z
N MET A 1 26.11 10.33 -12.46
CA MET A 1 25.48 9.93 -11.18
C MET A 1 24.67 8.67 -11.46
N LYS A 2 25.00 7.54 -10.83
CA LYS A 2 24.27 6.26 -10.98
C LYS A 2 23.80 5.72 -9.63
N ILE A 3 22.83 4.80 -9.68
CA ILE A 3 22.36 4.02 -8.52
C ILE A 3 23.31 2.84 -8.34
N LYS A 4 23.89 2.71 -7.14
CA LYS A 4 24.77 1.62 -6.75
C LYS A 4 24.00 0.42 -6.22
N GLN A 5 22.90 0.65 -5.50
CA GLN A 5 22.11 -0.40 -4.87
C GLN A 5 20.66 0.07 -4.66
N ALA A 6 19.72 -0.87 -4.80
CA ALA A 6 18.31 -0.68 -4.44
C ALA A 6 17.95 -1.63 -3.30
N LEU A 7 17.26 -1.11 -2.28
CA LEU A 7 16.73 -1.88 -1.16
C LEU A 7 15.20 -1.70 -1.10
N PHE A 8 14.51 -2.79 -0.74
CA PHE A 8 13.06 -2.82 -0.57
C PHE A 8 12.75 -3.36 0.81
N THR A 9 12.06 -2.58 1.63
CA THR A 9 11.71 -2.95 3.00
C THR A 9 10.20 -2.82 3.21
N ALA A 10 9.57 -3.89 3.72
CA ALA A 10 8.16 -3.86 4.09
C ALA A 10 7.92 -2.89 5.27
N GLY A 11 6.78 -2.21 5.25
CA GLY A 11 6.36 -1.29 6.30
C GLY A 11 4.84 -1.15 6.36
N TYR A 12 4.38 -0.31 7.28
CA TYR A 12 2.97 0.04 7.42
C TYR A 12 2.70 1.42 6.84
N SER A 13 1.56 1.57 6.19
CA SER A 13 1.06 2.88 5.79
C SER A 13 0.32 3.56 6.94
N SER A 14 -0.08 4.82 6.75
CA SER A 14 -0.74 5.60 7.80
C SER A 14 -2.21 5.23 8.04
N PHE A 15 -2.76 4.27 7.29
CA PHE A 15 -4.16 3.88 7.42
C PHE A 15 -4.39 2.40 7.07
N TYR A 16 -5.65 2.00 6.93
CA TYR A 16 -6.09 0.64 6.68
C TYR A 16 -6.51 0.43 5.23
N PHE A 17 -6.41 -0.80 4.75
CA PHE A 17 -7.12 -1.23 3.56
C PHE A 17 -8.50 -1.73 3.96
N ASP A 18 -9.52 -1.08 3.41
CA ASP A 18 -10.92 -1.39 3.68
C ASP A 18 -11.58 -1.93 2.42
N ASP A 19 -12.28 -3.05 2.55
CA ASP A 19 -13.07 -3.64 1.47
C ASP A 19 -14.34 -2.82 1.25
N GLN A 20 -14.27 -1.91 0.27
CA GLN A 20 -15.38 -1.02 -0.03
C GLN A 20 -16.65 -1.77 -0.43
N GLN A 21 -16.52 -2.92 -1.10
CA GLN A 21 -17.68 -3.68 -1.56
C GLN A 21 -18.39 -4.36 -0.39
N ALA A 22 -17.64 -4.98 0.52
CA ALA A 22 -18.20 -5.55 1.76
C ALA A 22 -18.89 -4.48 2.62
N ILE A 23 -18.27 -3.30 2.76
CA ILE A 23 -18.85 -2.17 3.51
C ILE A 23 -20.13 -1.67 2.84
N LYS A 24 -20.14 -1.52 1.51
CA LYS A 24 -21.35 -1.13 0.75
C LYS A 24 -22.47 -2.17 0.83
N ASN A 25 -22.12 -3.44 0.99
CA ASN A 25 -23.08 -4.54 1.19
C ASN A 25 -23.65 -4.60 2.62
N GLY A 26 -23.23 -3.68 3.50
CA GLY A 26 -23.74 -3.58 4.87
C GLY A 26 -22.94 -4.39 5.89
N ALA A 27 -21.63 -4.56 5.70
CA ALA A 27 -20.75 -5.10 6.75
C ALA A 27 -20.99 -4.36 8.07
N GLY A 28 -21.16 -5.12 9.16
CA GLY A 28 -21.40 -4.55 10.48
C GLY A 28 -20.13 -3.94 11.08
N HIS A 29 -20.28 -3.29 12.23
CA HIS A 29 -19.16 -2.70 12.97
C HIS A 29 -19.03 -3.35 14.34
N ASP A 30 -17.81 -3.68 14.73
CA ASP A 30 -17.44 -4.05 16.09
C ASP A 30 -16.27 -3.18 16.55
N GLY A 31 -16.61 -2.08 17.22
CA GLY A 31 -15.66 -1.04 17.59
C GLY A 31 -14.93 -0.47 16.36
N PHE A 32 -13.63 -0.76 16.26
CA PHE A 32 -12.77 -0.31 15.15
C PHE A 32 -12.75 -1.28 13.96
N PHE A 33 -13.22 -2.51 14.14
CA PHE A 33 -13.25 -3.54 13.10
C PHE A 33 -14.61 -3.54 12.38
N TYR A 34 -14.60 -4.10 11.17
CA TYR A 34 -15.82 -4.49 10.46
C TYR A 34 -16.08 -5.98 10.67
N THR A 35 -17.34 -6.36 10.78
CA THR A 35 -17.78 -7.75 10.90
C THR A 35 -18.25 -8.31 9.56
N GLY A 36 -18.22 -9.64 9.43
CA GLY A 36 -18.54 -10.35 8.20
C GLY A 36 -17.32 -10.70 7.36
N GLU A 37 -17.58 -11.24 6.17
CA GLU A 37 -16.55 -11.73 5.26
C GLU A 37 -16.19 -10.68 4.19
N PRO A 38 -14.91 -10.58 3.80
CA PRO A 38 -14.52 -9.75 2.66
C PRO A 38 -15.12 -10.30 1.35
N VAL A 39 -15.39 -9.40 0.42
CA VAL A 39 -15.95 -9.68 -0.91
C VAL A 39 -14.92 -9.43 -2.00
N THR A 40 -14.02 -8.45 -1.81
CA THR A 40 -12.98 -8.08 -2.77
C THR A 40 -11.84 -9.10 -2.73
N GLN A 41 -11.45 -9.63 -3.89
CA GLN A 41 -10.36 -10.60 -4.00
C GLN A 41 -9.04 -10.03 -3.42
N GLY A 42 -8.36 -10.84 -2.60
CA GLY A 42 -7.09 -10.47 -1.96
C GLY A 42 -7.22 -9.88 -0.56
N PHE A 43 -8.46 -9.64 -0.10
CA PHE A 43 -8.74 -9.28 1.29
C PHE A 43 -8.97 -10.53 2.14
N ASN A 44 -8.34 -10.58 3.31
CA ASN A 44 -8.56 -11.63 4.31
C ASN A 44 -9.52 -11.19 5.43
N ALA A 45 -9.79 -9.89 5.52
CA ALA A 45 -10.75 -9.28 6.42
C ALA A 45 -11.30 -8.00 5.78
N VAL A 46 -12.51 -7.58 6.18
CA VAL A 46 -13.12 -6.34 5.65
C VAL A 46 -12.25 -5.10 5.93
N ARG A 47 -11.48 -5.12 7.03
CA ARG A 47 -10.44 -4.13 7.34
C ARG A 47 -9.14 -4.85 7.67
N GLN A 48 -8.05 -4.47 7.01
CA GLN A 48 -6.71 -4.98 7.26
C GLN A 48 -5.69 -3.83 7.33
N ALA A 49 -4.56 -4.07 8.00
CA ALA A 49 -3.50 -3.06 8.12
C ALA A 49 -3.04 -2.60 6.73
N GLY A 50 -2.90 -1.29 6.54
CA GLY A 50 -2.35 -0.76 5.31
C GLY A 50 -0.85 -1.02 5.26
N GLU A 51 -0.39 -1.51 4.11
CA GLU A 51 1.01 -1.88 3.90
C GLU A 51 1.69 -0.89 2.96
N CYS A 52 3.00 -0.75 3.12
CA CYS A 52 3.85 -0.04 2.20
C CYS A 52 5.15 -0.79 1.95
N VAL A 53 5.82 -0.46 0.85
CA VAL A 53 7.20 -0.90 0.60
C VAL A 53 8.06 0.34 0.45
N SER A 54 9.02 0.52 1.34
CA SER A 54 10.00 1.60 1.21
C SER A 54 11.09 1.20 0.22
N VAL A 55 11.34 2.07 -0.74
CA VAL A 55 12.36 1.95 -1.78
C VAL A 55 13.51 2.89 -1.42
N GLN A 56 14.69 2.33 -1.21
CA GLN A 56 15.89 3.10 -0.92
C GLN A 56 16.92 2.89 -2.03
N LEU A 57 17.36 3.97 -2.65
CA LEU A 57 18.33 3.96 -3.75
C LEU A 57 19.63 4.59 -3.26
N ILE A 58 20.65 3.75 -3.05
CA ILE A 58 21.98 4.18 -2.63
C ILE A 58 22.74 4.65 -3.87
N LEU A 59 23.17 5.90 -3.88
CA LEU A 59 23.87 6.53 -4.99
C LEU A 59 25.40 6.41 -4.84
N GLU A 60 26.13 6.56 -5.95
CA GLU A 60 27.60 6.49 -5.96
C GLU A 60 28.27 7.54 -5.05
N ASN A 61 27.63 8.67 -4.80
CA ASN A 61 28.13 9.73 -3.92
C ASN A 61 27.80 9.50 -2.43
N GLY A 62 27.20 8.36 -2.08
CA GLY A 62 26.83 7.99 -0.72
C GLY A 62 25.46 8.53 -0.25
N ALA A 63 24.78 9.35 -1.05
CA ALA A 63 23.42 9.77 -0.74
C ALA A 63 22.42 8.62 -0.91
N VAL A 64 21.30 8.67 -0.17
CA VAL A 64 20.21 7.70 -0.25
C VAL A 64 18.94 8.43 -0.65
N ALA A 65 18.40 8.13 -1.83
CA ALA A 65 17.06 8.58 -2.21
C ALA A 65 16.02 7.60 -1.65
N VAL A 66 14.94 8.12 -1.10
CA VAL A 66 13.88 7.33 -0.46
C VAL A 66 12.53 7.63 -1.11
N GLY A 67 11.69 6.61 -1.22
CA GLY A 67 10.30 6.75 -1.67
C GLY A 67 9.48 5.54 -1.26
N ASP A 68 8.22 5.75 -0.91
CA ASP A 68 7.35 4.68 -0.43
C ASP A 68 6.28 4.31 -1.46
N CYS A 69 6.15 3.01 -1.70
CA CYS A 69 5.06 2.43 -2.46
C CYS A 69 3.86 2.22 -1.53
N THR A 70 2.83 3.05 -1.68
CA THR A 70 1.59 2.97 -0.89
C THR A 70 0.37 2.78 -1.80
N ALA A 71 -0.71 2.22 -1.27
CA ALA A 71 -2.00 2.14 -1.96
C ALA A 71 -3.09 2.90 -1.19
N VAL A 72 -4.22 3.18 -1.86
CA VAL A 72 -5.35 3.93 -1.27
C VAL A 72 -6.17 3.07 -0.32
N GLN A 73 -6.96 3.68 0.57
CA GLN A 73 -7.79 2.96 1.54
C GLN A 73 -8.71 1.90 0.90
N TYR A 74 -9.43 2.27 -0.17
CA TYR A 74 -10.29 1.35 -0.92
C TYR A 74 -9.54 0.71 -2.09
N SER A 75 -8.40 0.08 -1.78
CA SER A 75 -7.61 -0.64 -2.77
C SER A 75 -8.42 -1.79 -3.38
N GLY A 76 -8.48 -1.88 -4.70
CA GLY A 76 -9.28 -2.88 -5.41
C GLY A 76 -10.72 -2.47 -5.75
N ALA A 77 -11.20 -1.30 -5.30
CA ALA A 77 -12.58 -0.85 -5.51
C ALA A 77 -12.87 -0.29 -6.93
N ALA A 78 -11.85 -0.05 -7.76
CA ALA A 78 -11.99 0.33 -9.16
C ALA A 78 -11.51 -0.83 -10.04
N VAL A 79 -12.39 -1.34 -10.92
CA VAL A 79 -12.20 -2.45 -11.90
C VAL A 79 -11.11 -3.42 -11.49
N ALA A 80 -11.50 -4.55 -10.89
CA ALA A 80 -10.67 -5.69 -10.50
C ALA A 80 -9.30 -5.73 -11.20
N ILE A 81 -8.32 -5.03 -10.63
CA ILE A 81 -6.93 -5.32 -10.93
C ILE A 81 -6.68 -6.58 -10.15
N HIS A 82 -6.85 -7.71 -10.83
CA HIS A 82 -6.45 -9.02 -10.35
C HIS A 82 -4.95 -8.97 -10.04
N CYS A 83 -4.61 -8.66 -8.79
CA CYS A 83 -3.26 -8.75 -8.26
C CYS A 83 -3.02 -10.20 -7.85
N SER A 84 -2.90 -11.12 -8.83
CA SER A 84 -2.67 -12.54 -8.57
C SER A 84 -1.21 -12.92 -8.40
N SER A 85 -0.31 -11.95 -8.40
CA SER A 85 1.06 -12.15 -7.99
C SER A 85 1.61 -10.81 -7.57
N GLN A 86 2.52 -10.82 -6.61
CA GLN A 86 3.34 -9.68 -6.19
C GLN A 86 4.07 -9.07 -7.38
N SER A 87 3.41 -8.23 -8.16
CA SER A 87 3.99 -7.34 -9.15
C SER A 87 2.86 -6.72 -9.96
N THR A 88 2.96 -5.42 -10.22
CA THR A 88 2.19 -4.72 -11.27
C THR A 88 0.76 -4.29 -10.90
N LEU A 89 0.63 -3.21 -10.10
CA LEU A 89 0.04 -1.94 -10.54
C LEU A 89 0.13 -0.90 -9.42
N PHE A 90 1.31 -0.29 -9.29
CA PHE A 90 1.50 0.88 -8.44
C PHE A 90 1.16 2.13 -9.23
N ARG A 91 0.02 2.77 -8.95
CA ARG A 91 -0.19 4.17 -9.32
C ARG A 91 0.71 5.02 -8.42
N SER A 92 1.83 5.48 -8.97
CA SER A 92 2.79 6.34 -8.30
C SER A 92 2.17 7.70 -7.95
N SER A 93 1.76 7.90 -6.71
CA SER A 93 1.79 9.23 -6.10
C SER A 93 3.17 9.39 -5.44
N THR A 94 4.15 9.80 -6.26
CA THR A 94 5.50 10.09 -5.78
C THR A 94 5.48 11.38 -4.97
N THR A 95 5.35 11.29 -3.65
CA THR A 95 5.68 12.43 -2.78
C THR A 95 7.18 12.38 -2.51
N ILE A 96 7.96 13.13 -3.30
CA ILE A 96 9.38 13.38 -3.01
C ILE A 96 9.41 14.31 -1.79
N SER A 97 9.52 13.76 -0.59
CA SER A 97 9.88 14.56 0.58
C SER A 97 11.38 14.77 0.58
N SER A 98 11.80 15.93 0.07
CA SER A 98 13.17 16.43 0.19
C SER A 98 13.39 16.92 1.63
N HIS A 99 13.68 16.01 2.56
CA HIS A 99 14.24 16.40 3.85
C HIS A 99 15.75 16.59 3.72
N TYR A 100 16.15 17.83 3.42
CA TYR A 100 17.47 18.33 3.80
C TYR A 100 17.37 18.78 5.26
N TRP A 101 18.10 18.11 6.15
CA TRP A 101 18.58 18.64 7.41
C TRP A 101 20.09 18.43 7.45
#